data_AF-A0A497LDR7-F1
#
_entry.id   AF-A0A497LDR7-F1
#
_cell.length_a   1.000
_cell.length_b   1.000
_cell.length_c   1.000
_cell.angle_alpha   90.00
_cell.angle_beta   90.00
_cell.angle_gamma   90.00
#
_symmetry.space_group_name_H-M   'P 1'
#
loop_
_entity.id
_entity.type
_entity.pdbx_description
1 polymer ?
#
loop_
_entity_poly.entity_id
_entity_poly.type
_entity_poly.pdbx_seq_one_letter_code
_entity_poly.pdbx_strand_id
1 'polypeptide(L)'
;EIPDVEADLKGGRRNLVTAFGRRKAAMIYSASTLTVYLFIVLCVFQGLFPASTLLALLTLPFALKAMAGSLRNYGSLEKLVPALKANVVVVLATQGLLAVGYLAAALAGLGGLF
;
A
#
# COMPACT_ATOMS: atom_id res chain seq x y z
N GLU A 1 14.43 4.84 -5.66
CA GLU A 1 13.47 4.96 -4.53
C GLU A 1 14.18 5.54 -3.30
N ILE A 2 13.60 5.55 -2.08
CA ILE A 2 14.35 6.00 -0.88
C ILE A 2 15.65 5.20 -0.68
N PRO A 3 15.67 3.85 -0.80
CA PRO A 3 16.92 3.08 -0.74
C PRO A 3 17.91 3.40 -1.86
N ASP A 4 17.45 3.77 -3.06
CA ASP A 4 18.33 3.93 -4.22
C ASP A 4 18.82 5.37 -4.43
N VAL A 5 18.57 6.30 -3.50
CA VAL A 5 18.88 7.73 -3.70
C VAL A 5 20.33 7.95 -4.15
N GLU A 6 21.29 7.24 -3.56
CA GLU A 6 22.72 7.38 -3.89
C GLU A 6 23.06 6.79 -5.26
N ALA A 7 22.39 5.70 -5.66
CA ALA A 7 22.56 5.10 -6.99
C ALA A 7 21.89 5.94 -8.08
N ASP A 8 20.68 6.45 -7.80
CA ASP A 8 19.90 7.27 -8.72
C ASP A 8 20.56 8.64 -8.96
N LEU A 9 21.17 9.25 -7.92
CA LEU A 9 21.95 10.48 -8.06
C LEU A 9 23.20 10.28 -8.92
N LYS A 10 23.94 9.18 -8.73
CA LYS A 10 25.11 8.85 -9.57
C LYS A 10 24.72 8.52 -11.01
N GLY A 11 23.55 7.93 -11.21
CA GLY A 11 23.01 7.57 -12.54
C GLY A 11 22.19 8.68 -13.22
N GLY A 12 22.07 9.87 -12.63
CA GLY A 12 21.30 10.99 -13.20
C GLY A 12 19.77 10.79 -13.22
N ARG A 13 19.24 9.81 -12.49
CA ARG A 13 17.81 9.49 -12.46
C ARG A 13 17.04 10.48 -11.57
N ARG A 14 15.99 11.07 -12.14
CA ARG A 14 15.04 11.90 -11.40
C ARG A 14 13.88 11.03 -10.91
N ASN A 15 13.75 10.90 -9.60
CA ASN A 15 12.63 10.24 -8.94
C ASN A 15 12.03 11.20 -7.91
N LEU A 16 10.88 10.85 -7.32
CA LEU A 16 10.21 11.67 -6.30
C LEU A 16 11.14 12.04 -5.12
N VAL A 17 12.09 11.16 -4.78
CA VAL A 17 13.03 11.35 -3.68
C VAL A 17 14.15 12.32 -4.04
N THR A 18 14.67 12.27 -5.26
CA THR A 18 15.71 13.20 -5.74
C THR A 18 15.14 14.56 -6.12
N ALA A 19 13.85 14.63 -6.48
CA ALA A 19 13.16 15.89 -6.77
C ALA A 19 12.65 16.63 -5.52
N PHE A 20 12.10 15.91 -4.53
CA PHE A 20 11.42 16.52 -3.38
C PHE A 20 12.06 16.23 -2.01
N GLY A 21 13.08 15.37 -1.96
CA GLY A 21 13.73 14.92 -0.74
C GLY A 21 13.00 13.77 -0.05
N ARG A 22 13.74 13.03 0.80
CA ARG A 22 13.28 11.80 1.50
C ARG A 22 12.04 12.03 2.37
N ARG A 23 11.92 13.18 3.03
CA ARG A 23 10.77 13.51 3.89
C ARG A 23 9.47 13.69 3.08
N LYS A 24 9.50 14.46 1.98
CA LYS A 24 8.30 14.64 1.14
C LYS A 24 7.91 13.33 0.47
N ALA A 25 8.88 12.54 0.01
CA ALA A 25 8.61 11.21 -0.52
C ALA A 25 7.90 10.29 0.49
N ALA A 26 8.32 10.28 1.76
CA ALA A 26 7.65 9.52 2.82
C ALA A 26 6.20 9.99 3.09
N MET A 27 5.94 11.31 3.02
CA MET A 27 4.59 11.87 3.14
C MET A 27 3.71 11.47 1.95
N ILE A 28 4.21 11.59 0.72
CA ILE A 28 3.49 11.19 -0.49
C ILE A 28 3.16 9.70 -0.43
N TYR A 29 4.13 8.86 -0.07
CA TYR A 29 3.92 7.43 0.14
C TYR A 29 2.76 7.16 1.12
N SER A 30 2.78 7.81 2.29
CA SER A 30 1.77 7.60 3.32
C SER A 30 0.38 8.06 2.87
N ALA A 31 0.30 9.21 2.20
CA ALA A 31 -0.95 9.71 1.62
C ALA A 31 -1.49 8.77 0.53
N SER A 32 -0.63 8.25 -0.34
CA SER A 32 -1.02 7.26 -1.36
C SER A 32 -1.54 5.97 -0.72
N THR A 33 -0.87 5.45 0.31
CA THR A 33 -1.33 4.26 1.05
C THR A 33 -2.71 4.49 1.67
N LEU A 34 -2.95 5.64 2.30
CA LEU A 34 -4.28 5.97 2.84
C LEU A 34 -5.34 6.05 1.75
N THR A 35 -5.00 6.63 0.59
CA THR A 35 -5.91 6.75 -0.56
C THR A 35 -6.36 5.38 -1.07
N VAL A 36 -5.50 4.35 -1.05
CA VAL A 36 -5.89 2.98 -1.43
C VAL A 36 -7.02 2.45 -0.53
N TYR A 37 -6.89 2.62 0.78
CA TYR A 37 -7.92 2.16 1.72
C TYR A 37 -9.23 2.93 1.57
N LEU A 38 -9.15 4.26 1.42
CA LEU A 38 -10.33 5.09 1.16
C LEU A 38 -11.01 4.67 -0.15
N PHE A 39 -10.24 4.43 -1.20
CA PHE A 39 -10.76 3.99 -2.50
C PHE A 39 -11.51 2.66 -2.39
N ILE A 40 -10.94 1.66 -1.71
CA ILE A 40 -11.62 0.36 -1.48
C ILE A 40 -12.96 0.57 -0.75
N VAL A 41 -12.96 1.33 0.35
CA VAL A 41 -14.19 1.59 1.12
C VAL A 41 -15.23 2.33 0.28
N LEU A 42 -14.82 3.34 -0.47
CA LEU A 42 -15.72 4.11 -1.34
C LEU A 42 -16.30 3.25 -2.48
N CYS A 43 -15.49 2.39 -3.10
CA CYS A 43 -15.97 1.47 -4.13
C CYS A 43 -16.98 0.47 -3.58
N VAL A 44 -16.77 -0.05 -2.36
CA VAL A 44 -17.76 -0.93 -1.71
C VAL A 44 -19.03 -0.16 -1.38
N PHE A 45 -18.91 1.05 -0.83
CA PHE A 45 -20.07 1.89 -0.49
C PHE A 45 -20.90 2.27 -1.72
N GLN A 46 -20.27 2.52 -2.86
CA GLN A 46 -20.93 2.79 -4.14
C GLN A 46 -21.45 1.52 -4.85
N GLY A 47 -21.24 0.34 -4.27
CA GLY A 47 -21.65 -0.95 -4.87
C GLY A 47 -20.81 -1.39 -6.07
N LEU A 48 -19.67 -0.72 -6.33
CA LEU A 48 -18.75 -1.09 -7.41
C LEU A 48 -17.96 -2.36 -7.06
N PHE A 49 -17.59 -2.52 -5.79
CA PHE A 49 -16.86 -3.68 -5.28
C PHE A 49 -17.74 -4.49 -4.32
N PRO A 50 -17.65 -5.84 -4.32
CA PRO A 50 -18.36 -6.66 -3.35
C PRO A 50 -17.93 -6.37 -1.90
N ALA A 51 -18.85 -6.46 -0.94
CA ALA A 51 -18.55 -6.20 0.47
C ALA A 51 -17.43 -7.10 1.05
N SER A 52 -17.27 -8.33 0.52
CA SER A 52 -16.18 -9.25 0.87
C SER A 52 -14.78 -8.70 0.57
N THR A 53 -14.64 -7.73 -0.34
CA THR A 53 -13.34 -7.09 -0.63
C THR A 53 -12.83 -6.23 0.52
N LEU A 54 -13.68 -5.87 1.50
CA LEU A 54 -13.26 -5.21 2.74
C LEU A 54 -12.29 -6.05 3.58
N LEU A 55 -12.15 -7.35 3.31
CA LEU A 55 -11.08 -8.18 3.88
C LEU A 55 -9.68 -7.58 3.65
N ALA A 56 -9.48 -6.82 2.57
CA ALA A 56 -8.23 -6.13 2.30
C ALA A 56 -7.83 -5.14 3.43
N LEU A 57 -8.78 -4.65 4.23
CA LEU A 57 -8.52 -3.79 5.39
C LEU A 57 -7.74 -4.50 6.50
N LEU A 58 -7.66 -5.84 6.51
CA LEU A 58 -6.81 -6.59 7.44
C LEU A 58 -5.32 -6.27 7.31
N THR A 59 -4.90 -5.66 6.20
CA THR A 59 -3.53 -5.18 5.99
C THR A 59 -3.21 -3.87 6.71
N LEU A 60 -4.20 -3.18 7.27
CA LEU A 60 -4.04 -1.87 7.93
C LEU A 60 -2.93 -1.83 9.00
N PRO A 61 -2.78 -2.82 9.91
CA PRO A 61 -1.71 -2.79 10.90
C PRO A 61 -0.30 -2.74 10.27
N PHE A 62 -0.11 -3.44 9.14
CA PHE A 62 1.15 -3.43 8.39
C PHE A 62 1.34 -2.11 7.65
N ALA A 63 0.26 -1.52 7.12
CA ALA A 63 0.32 -0.21 6.47
C ALA A 63 0.68 0.89 7.45
N LEU A 64 0.08 0.90 8.65
CA LEU A 64 0.44 1.84 9.71
C LEU A 64 1.92 1.69 10.10
N LYS A 65 2.42 0.44 10.21
CA LYS A 65 3.84 0.17 10.46
C LYS A 65 4.74 0.70 9.35
N ALA A 66 4.37 0.49 8.09
CA ALA A 66 5.14 0.96 6.94
C ALA A 66 5.16 2.50 6.84
N MET A 67 4.00 3.15 7.02
CA MET A 67 3.88 4.61 7.03
C MET A 67 4.65 5.25 8.20
N ALA A 68 4.44 4.77 9.42
CA ALA A 68 5.13 5.28 10.60
C ALA A 68 6.66 5.08 10.48
N GLY A 69 7.10 3.91 10.00
CA GLY A 69 8.51 3.63 9.75
C GLY A 69 9.10 4.54 8.67
N SER A 70 8.37 4.79 7.58
CA SER A 70 8.77 5.70 6.50
C SER A 70 8.92 7.14 7.00
N LEU A 71 7.94 7.64 7.76
CA LEU A 71 7.92 9.01 8.29
C LEU A 71 8.92 9.27 9.42
N ARG A 72 9.27 8.25 10.22
CA ARG A 72 10.21 8.40 11.34
C ARG A 72 11.66 8.11 10.95
N ASN A 73 11.88 7.21 9.99
CA ASN A 73 13.21 6.71 9.68
C ASN A 73 13.74 7.10 8.29
N TYR A 74 13.11 8.06 7.59
CA TYR A 74 13.52 8.50 6.24
C TYR A 74 15.00 8.94 6.13
N GLY A 75 15.66 9.26 7.25
CA GLY A 75 17.07 9.67 7.30
C GLY A 75 18.08 8.51 7.33
N SER A 76 17.67 7.28 7.67
CA SER A 76 18.56 6.13 7.84
C SER A 76 18.00 4.91 7.11
N LEU A 77 18.76 4.43 6.11
CA LEU A 77 18.34 3.29 5.29
C LEU A 77 18.18 2.01 6.11
N GLU A 78 19.09 1.72 7.03
CA GLU A 78 18.98 0.55 7.92
C GLU A 78 17.68 0.56 8.73
N LYS A 79 17.31 1.72 9.28
CA LYS A 79 16.07 1.88 10.04
C LYS A 79 14.81 1.88 9.17
N LEU A 80 14.97 2.00 7.85
CA LEU A 80 13.88 1.95 6.87
C LEU A 80 13.57 0.52 6.42
N VAL A 81 14.51 -0.42 6.54
CA VAL A 81 14.33 -1.84 6.13
C VAL A 81 13.05 -2.47 6.71
N PRO A 82 12.70 -2.29 8.00
CA PRO A 82 11.45 -2.84 8.54
C PRO A 82 10.19 -2.24 7.89
N ALA A 83 10.24 -0.95 7.52
CA ALA A 83 9.14 -0.26 6.86
C ALA A 83 8.97 -0.75 5.41
N LEU A 84 10.08 -0.97 4.70
CA LEU A 84 10.09 -1.55 3.36
C LEU A 84 9.51 -2.98 3.36
N LYS A 85 9.92 -3.82 4.31
CA LYS A 85 9.35 -5.17 4.48
C LYS A 85 7.85 -5.12 4.75
N ALA A 86 7.41 -4.23 5.64
CA ALA A 86 5.99 -4.05 5.92
C ALA A 86 5.23 -3.58 4.66
N ASN A 87 5.81 -2.69 3.85
CA ASN A 87 5.21 -2.25 2.59
C ASN A 87 5.04 -3.40 1.58
N VAL A 88 6.03 -4.28 1.44
CA VAL A 88 5.91 -5.47 0.57
C VAL A 88 4.74 -6.34 1.01
N VAL A 89 4.61 -6.59 2.32
CA VAL A 89 3.46 -7.33 2.87
C VAL A 89 2.15 -6.62 2.54
N VAL A 90 2.07 -5.30 2.74
CA VAL A 90 0.85 -4.52 2.44
C VAL A 90 0.44 -4.66 0.98
N VAL A 91 1.36 -4.47 0.04
CA VAL A 91 1.04 -4.53 -1.40
C VAL A 91 0.54 -5.92 -1.78
N LEU A 92 1.30 -6.97 -1.45
CA LEU A 92 0.97 -8.34 -1.84
C LEU A 92 -0.29 -8.86 -1.13
N ALA A 93 -0.40 -8.63 0.18
CA ALA A 93 -1.55 -9.08 0.95
C ALA A 93 -2.83 -8.33 0.55
N THR A 94 -2.75 -7.03 0.23
CA THR A 94 -3.93 -6.28 -0.23
C THR A 94 -4.45 -6.86 -1.55
N GLN A 95 -3.57 -7.10 -2.52
CA GLN A 95 -3.94 -7.69 -3.81
C GLN A 95 -4.50 -9.12 -3.63
N GLY A 96 -3.85 -9.93 -2.80
CA GLY A 96 -4.30 -11.28 -2.49
C GLY A 96 -5.68 -11.31 -1.81
N LEU A 97 -5.89 -10.46 -0.80
CA LEU A 97 -7.17 -10.38 -0.08
C LEU A 97 -8.29 -9.79 -0.94
N LEU A 98 -7.99 -8.84 -1.83
CA LEU A 98 -8.95 -8.37 -2.82
C LEU A 98 -9.36 -9.52 -3.75
N ALA A 99 -8.40 -10.28 -4.28
CA ALA A 99 -8.69 -11.44 -5.14
C ALA A 99 -9.56 -12.48 -4.41
N VAL A 100 -9.24 -12.81 -3.16
CA VAL A 100 -10.06 -13.69 -2.32
C VAL A 100 -11.46 -13.11 -2.11
N GLY A 101 -11.58 -11.81 -1.84
CA GLY A 101 -12.87 -11.14 -1.68
C GLY A 101 -13.74 -11.23 -2.93
N TYR A 102 -13.17 -10.98 -4.11
CA TYR A 102 -13.86 -11.13 -5.38
C TYR A 102 -14.30 -12.58 -5.66
N LEU A 103 -13.42 -13.55 -5.42
CA LEU A 103 -13.74 -14.97 -5.58
C LEU A 103 -14.87 -15.41 -4.64
N ALA A 104 -14.83 -14.98 -3.37
CA ALA A 104 -15.87 -15.27 -2.40
C ALA A 104 -17.24 -14.72 -2.84
N ALA A 105 -17.28 -13.50 -3.37
CA ALA A 105 -18.51 -12.91 -3.90
C ALA A 105 -19.05 -13.66 -5.13
N ALA A 106 -18.16 -14.04 -6.06
CA ALA A 106 -18.53 -14.80 -7.24
C ALA A 106 -19.14 -16.17 -6.89
N LEU A 107 -18.51 -16.89 -5.95
CA LEU A 107 -19.00 -18.19 -5.48
C LEU A 107 -20.35 -18.07 -4.76
N ALA A 108 -20.54 -17.04 -3.93
CA ALA A 108 -21.82 -16.78 -3.27
C ALA A 108 -22.94 -16.44 -4.27
N GLY A 109 -22.62 -15.68 -5.32
CA GLY A 109 -23.56 -15.36 -6.39
C GLY A 109 -23.99 -16.58 -7.22
N LEU A 110 -23.07 -17.52 -7.47
CA LEU A 110 -23.39 -18.80 -8.13
C LEU A 110 -24.27 -19.70 -7.26
N GLY A 111 -24.08 -19.71 -5.94
CA GLY A 111 -24.90 -20.47 -5.00
C GLY A 111 -26.33 -19.96 -4.84
N GLY A 112 -26.62 -18.71 -5.23
CA GLY A 112 -27.98 -18.15 -5.24
C GLY A 112 -28.76 -18.37 -6.55
N LEU A 113 -28.15 -19.04 -7.53
CA LEU A 113 -28.75 -19.32 -8.85
C LEU A 113 -29.15 -20.80 -9.05
N PHE A 114 -29.00 -21.64 -8.03
CA PHE A 114 -29.46 -23.03 -7.96
C PHE A 114 -30.44 -23.21 -6.79
#